data_AF-A0A2X2JTK9-F1
#
_entry.id   AF-A0A2X2JTK9-F1
#
_cell.length_a   1.000
_cell.length_b   1.000
_cell.length_c   1.000
_cell.angle_alpha   90.00
_cell.angle_beta   90.00
_cell.angle_gamma   90.00
#
_symmetry.space_group_name_H-M   'P 1'
#
loop_
_entity.id
_entity.type
_entity.pdbx_description
1 polymer ?
#
loop_
_entity_poly.entity_id
_entity_poly.type
_entity_poly.pdbx_seq_one_letter_code
_entity_poly.pdbx_strand_id
1 'polypeptide(L)'
;MAIIDDFNKTPLITYGMFIKDKTRKFKSDIFKTQNWKYDELNDEFICPNNKRIGLKRYAYRNDRYGFKRDFKLYECDDCSACSLRQQCMKPNSKSNKKIMKNYNWEYFKAQINQKLSEPETKKIYSQRKIDVEPVFGFMKAILGFTRMSVRGINKVKRELGLY
;
A
#
# COMPACT_ATOMS: atom_id res chain seq x y z
N MET A 1 -8.78 -0.49 17.89
CA MET A 1 -10.12 -0.09 17.43
C MET A 1 -10.07 0.05 15.92
N ALA A 2 -10.90 -0.70 15.20
CA ALA A 2 -11.03 -0.53 13.76
C ALA A 2 -12.02 0.60 13.50
N ILE A 3 -11.78 1.42 12.47
CA ILE A 3 -12.65 2.55 12.05
C ILE A 3 -14.12 2.12 11.85
N ILE A 4 -14.33 0.84 11.54
CA ILE A 4 -15.65 0.22 11.36
C ILE A 4 -16.43 0.21 12.68
N ASP A 5 -15.76 -0.10 13.79
CA ASP A 5 -16.38 -0.27 15.11
C ASP A 5 -16.83 1.08 15.69
N ASP A 6 -16.07 2.15 15.43
CA ASP A 6 -16.33 3.48 16.02
C ASP A 6 -17.39 4.28 15.26
N PHE A 7 -17.49 4.11 13.93
CA PHE A 7 -18.34 4.95 13.07
C PHE A 7 -19.47 4.19 12.39
N ASN A 8 -19.54 2.86 12.52
CA ASN A 8 -20.52 1.99 11.87
C ASN A 8 -20.66 2.26 10.36
N LYS A 9 -19.55 2.66 9.72
CA LYS A 9 -19.45 3.05 8.32
C LYS A 9 -18.42 2.20 7.62
N THR A 10 -18.69 1.82 6.36
CA THR A 10 -17.74 1.11 5.53
C THR A 10 -16.72 2.08 4.91
N PRO A 11 -15.44 2.02 5.30
CA PRO A 11 -14.44 2.91 4.72
C PRO A 11 -14.09 2.46 3.29
N LEU A 12 -14.49 3.25 2.30
CA LEU A 12 -14.06 3.09 0.90
C LEU A 12 -12.81 3.95 0.65
N ILE A 13 -11.67 3.48 1.16
CA ILE A 13 -10.38 4.18 1.08
C ILE A 13 -9.38 3.28 0.35
N THR A 14 -8.73 3.80 -0.69
CA THR A 14 -7.67 3.09 -1.41
C THR A 14 -6.37 3.09 -0.61
N TYR A 15 -5.64 1.98 -0.65
CA TYR A 15 -4.24 1.98 -0.22
C TYR A 15 -3.35 2.67 -1.29
N GLY A 16 -2.19 3.21 -0.88
CA GLY A 16 -1.38 4.09 -1.76
C GLY A 16 -0.93 3.47 -3.10
N MET A 17 -0.83 2.14 -3.18
CA MET A 17 -0.44 1.41 -4.40
C MET A 17 -1.64 0.97 -5.26
N PHE A 18 -2.89 1.21 -4.86
CA PHE A 18 -4.09 0.64 -5.49
C PHE A 18 -4.21 0.92 -6.99
N ILE A 19 -3.94 2.16 -7.41
CA ILE A 19 -3.98 2.54 -8.83
C ILE A 19 -2.80 1.89 -9.57
N LYS A 20 -1.60 1.93 -8.98
CA LYS A 20 -0.36 1.44 -9.59
C LYS A 20 -0.38 -0.08 -9.79
N ASP A 21 -0.89 -0.83 -8.81
CA ASP A 21 -1.02 -2.29 -8.87
C ASP A 21 -1.90 -2.75 -10.05
N LYS A 22 -2.85 -1.92 -10.48
CA LYS A 22 -3.75 -2.22 -11.60
C LYS A 22 -3.12 -1.96 -12.98
N THR A 23 -2.03 -1.19 -13.05
CA THR A 23 -1.39 -0.86 -14.33
C THR A 23 -0.73 -2.09 -14.96
N ARG A 24 -0.78 -2.17 -16.31
CA ARG A 24 -0.17 -3.28 -17.06
C ARG A 24 1.33 -3.41 -16.76
N LYS A 25 2.04 -2.27 -16.73
CA LYS A 25 3.48 -2.20 -16.42
C LYS A 25 3.82 -2.83 -15.07
N PHE A 26 2.97 -2.66 -14.06
CA PHE A 26 3.21 -3.24 -12.74
C PHE A 26 2.97 -4.75 -12.73
N LYS A 27 1.88 -5.21 -13.37
CA LYS A 27 1.54 -6.64 -13.46
C LYS A 27 2.53 -7.45 -14.28
N SER A 28 3.11 -6.85 -15.32
CA SER A 28 4.09 -7.53 -16.18
C SER A 28 5.51 -7.53 -15.63
N ASP A 29 5.79 -6.78 -14.56
CA ASP A 29 7.14 -6.66 -14.02
C ASP A 29 7.49 -7.89 -13.19
N ILE A 30 8.37 -8.72 -13.75
CA ILE A 30 8.82 -9.99 -13.18
C ILE A 30 9.70 -9.79 -11.94
N PHE A 31 10.31 -8.61 -11.75
CA PHE A 31 11.17 -8.33 -10.60
C PHE A 31 10.41 -7.84 -9.36
N LYS A 32 9.11 -7.59 -9.48
CA LYS A 32 8.24 -7.29 -8.33
C LYS A 32 7.94 -8.55 -7.56
N THR A 33 8.38 -8.60 -6.31
CA THR A 33 8.13 -9.71 -5.38
C THR A 33 6.64 -9.98 -5.14
N GLN A 34 5.78 -8.99 -5.38
CA GLN A 34 4.31 -9.14 -5.29
C GLN A 34 3.72 -9.99 -6.42
N ASN A 35 4.43 -10.13 -7.54
CA ASN A 35 4.02 -10.92 -8.69
C ASN A 35 4.63 -12.33 -8.67
N TRP A 36 5.44 -12.66 -7.66
CA TRP A 36 6.10 -13.96 -7.55
C TRP A 36 5.10 -15.01 -7.07
N LYS A 37 5.26 -16.24 -7.57
CA LYS A 37 4.44 -17.37 -7.12
C LYS A 37 4.81 -17.69 -5.66
N TYR A 38 3.79 -17.77 -4.83
CA TYR A 38 3.91 -18.17 -3.43
C TYR A 38 3.33 -19.57 -3.28
N ASP A 39 4.11 -20.47 -2.70
CA ASP A 39 3.69 -21.82 -2.36
C ASP A 39 3.21 -21.84 -0.91
N GLU A 40 1.91 -22.02 -0.72
CA GLU A 40 1.27 -21.97 0.60
C GLU A 40 1.62 -23.20 1.46
N LEU A 41 1.92 -24.34 0.84
CA LEU A 41 2.20 -25.59 1.56
C LEU A 41 3.57 -25.54 2.25
N ASN A 42 4.56 -24.98 1.56
CA ASN A 42 5.94 -24.91 2.05
C ASN A 42 6.29 -23.56 2.69
N ASP A 43 5.39 -22.56 2.63
CA ASP A 43 5.66 -21.16 3.03
C ASP A 43 6.91 -20.61 2.29
N GLU A 44 6.92 -20.74 0.96
CA GLU A 44 8.07 -20.39 0.10
C GLU A 44 7.68 -19.46 -1.05
N PHE A 45 8.58 -18.54 -1.40
CA PHE A 45 8.47 -17.77 -2.64
C PHE A 45 9.33 -18.39 -3.75
N ILE A 46 8.79 -18.39 -4.96
CA ILE A 46 9.51 -18.82 -6.15
C ILE A 46 9.98 -17.57 -6.90
N CYS A 47 11.30 -17.39 -6.92
CA CYS A 47 11.97 -16.34 -7.68
C CYS A 47 11.81 -16.60 -9.20
N PRO A 48 11.87 -15.56 -10.06
CA PRO A 48 11.90 -15.71 -11.51
C PRO A 48 12.98 -16.66 -12.05
N ASN A 49 14.06 -16.85 -11.30
CA ASN A 49 15.12 -17.81 -11.62
C ASN A 49 14.86 -19.21 -11.03
N ASN A 50 13.59 -19.54 -10.73
CA ASN A 50 13.12 -20.80 -10.11
C ASN A 50 13.80 -21.19 -8.78
N LYS A 51 14.41 -20.22 -8.08
CA LYS A 51 14.96 -20.44 -6.74
C LYS A 51 13.85 -20.28 -5.69
N ARG A 52 13.80 -21.23 -4.75
CA ARG A 52 12.93 -21.17 -3.58
C ARG A 52 13.52 -20.21 -2.54
N ILE A 53 12.65 -19.50 -1.86
CA ILE A 53 12.99 -18.52 -0.84
C ILE A 53 12.10 -18.83 0.37
N GLY A 54 12.68 -19.58 1.31
CA GLY A 54 11.98 -20.02 2.52
C GLY A 54 11.90 -18.96 3.61
N LEU A 55 11.02 -19.23 4.57
CA LEU A 55 10.90 -18.43 5.78
C LEU A 55 12.17 -18.57 6.63
N LYS A 56 12.82 -17.46 6.94
CA LYS A 56 14.02 -17.46 7.79
C LYS A 56 13.72 -17.12 9.24
N ARG A 57 12.90 -16.09 9.46
CA ARG A 57 12.50 -15.66 10.81
C ARG A 57 11.28 -14.76 10.82
N TYR A 58 10.64 -14.70 11.98
CA TYR A 58 9.71 -13.63 12.32
C TYR A 58 10.49 -12.39 12.78
N ALA A 59 10.04 -11.23 12.36
CA ALA A 59 10.59 -9.94 12.76
C ALA A 59 9.45 -9.00 13.12
N TYR A 60 9.67 -8.14 14.10
CA TYR A 60 8.72 -7.08 14.43
C TYR A 60 9.40 -5.73 14.31
N ARG A 61 8.61 -4.69 14.04
CA ARG A 61 9.05 -3.29 14.11
C ARG A 61 8.01 -2.46 14.81
N ASN A 62 8.46 -1.58 15.68
CA ASN A 62 7.61 -0.58 16.32
C ASN A 62 7.64 0.69 15.48
N ASP A 63 6.46 1.27 15.24
CA ASP A 63 6.35 2.60 14.65
C ASP A 63 6.78 3.67 15.67
N ARG A 64 6.98 4.92 15.21
CA ARG A 64 7.31 6.06 16.08
C ARG A 64 6.31 6.26 17.22
N TYR A 65 5.07 5.85 17.00
CA TYR A 65 3.95 5.94 17.94
C TYR A 65 3.75 4.66 18.78
N GLY A 66 4.73 3.74 18.80
CA GLY A 66 4.68 2.52 19.61
C GLY A 66 3.86 1.36 19.03
N PHE A 67 3.25 1.54 17.84
CA PHE A 67 2.47 0.47 17.20
C PHE A 67 3.39 -0.65 16.69
N LYS A 68 3.21 -1.87 17.21
CA LYS A 68 3.99 -3.05 16.80
C LYS A 68 3.43 -3.63 15.49
N ARG A 69 4.32 -3.87 14.52
CA ARG A 69 4.02 -4.55 13.26
C ARG A 69 4.83 -5.82 13.16
N ASP A 70 4.15 -6.94 12.91
CA ASP A 70 4.78 -8.24 12.70
C ASP A 70 5.03 -8.50 11.21
N PHE A 71 6.17 -9.12 10.92
CA PHE A 71 6.65 -9.43 9.58
C PHE A 71 7.21 -10.84 9.54
N LYS A 72 6.95 -11.55 8.45
CA LYS A 72 7.71 -12.74 8.07
C LYS A 72 8.85 -12.33 7.14
N LEU A 73 10.08 -12.72 7.49
CA LEU A 73 11.27 -12.46 6.68
C LEU A 73 11.67 -13.73 5.95
N TYR A 74 11.63 -13.65 4.62
CA TYR A 74 12.10 -14.67 3.70
C TYR A 74 13.44 -14.25 3.14
N GLU A 75 14.37 -15.19 3.02
CA GLU A 75 15.68 -14.94 2.45
C GLU A 75 16.05 -16.07 1.51
N CYS A 76 16.66 -15.72 0.38
CA CYS A 76 17.17 -16.72 -0.54
C CYS A 76 18.52 -17.23 -0.03
N ASP A 77 18.75 -18.54 -0.11
CA ASP A 77 19.99 -19.15 0.37
C ASP A 77 21.20 -18.65 -0.42
N ASP A 78 21.11 -18.64 -1.76
CA ASP A 78 22.21 -18.19 -2.61
C ASP A 78 21.74 -17.40 -3.83
N CYS A 79 22.10 -16.11 -3.86
CA CYS A 79 21.89 -15.22 -5.01
C CYS A 79 23.19 -14.80 -5.71
N SER A 80 24.35 -15.34 -5.30
CA SER A 80 25.68 -14.89 -5.73
C SER A 80 25.95 -15.12 -7.22
N ALA A 81 25.53 -16.26 -7.77
CA ALA A 81 25.72 -16.64 -9.18
C ALA A 81 24.48 -16.42 -10.07
N CYS A 82 23.55 -15.54 -9.67
CA CYS A 82 22.31 -15.33 -10.44
C CYS A 82 22.54 -14.36 -11.61
N SER A 83 22.22 -14.77 -12.84
CA SER A 83 22.29 -13.93 -14.05
C SER A 83 21.40 -12.67 -13.95
N LEU A 84 20.28 -12.78 -13.24
CA LEU A 84 19.31 -11.71 -13.04
C LEU A 84 19.62 -10.79 -11.86
N ARG A 85 20.77 -10.96 -11.18
CA ARG A 85 21.11 -10.23 -9.95
C ARG A 85 21.09 -8.70 -10.15
N GLN A 86 21.64 -8.21 -11.27
CA GLN A 86 21.72 -6.77 -11.57
C GLN A 86 20.34 -6.11 -11.73
N GLN A 87 19.33 -6.84 -12.20
CA GLN A 87 17.97 -6.34 -12.38
C GLN A 87 17.09 -6.58 -11.15
N CYS A 88 17.34 -7.66 -10.40
CA CYS A 88 16.55 -8.06 -9.23
C CYS A 88 16.95 -7.33 -7.93
N MET A 89 18.23 -6.97 -7.79
CA MET A 89 18.79 -6.35 -6.59
C MET A 89 19.38 -4.98 -6.89
N LYS A 90 19.52 -4.15 -5.85
CA LYS A 90 20.23 -2.88 -6.00
C LYS A 90 21.69 -3.15 -6.38
N PRO A 91 22.28 -2.36 -7.30
CA PRO A 91 23.70 -2.48 -7.62
C PRO A 91 24.53 -2.35 -6.33
N ASN A 92 25.58 -3.17 -6.20
CA ASN A 92 26.48 -3.27 -5.03
C ASN A 92 25.89 -3.84 -3.73
N SER A 93 24.72 -4.47 -3.78
CA SER A 93 24.21 -5.18 -2.60
C SER A 93 25.02 -6.45 -2.33
N LYS A 94 25.62 -6.54 -1.12
CA LYS A 94 26.37 -7.72 -0.64
C LYS A 94 25.49 -8.80 -0.01
N SER A 95 24.20 -8.54 0.19
CA SER A 95 23.25 -9.47 0.80
C SER A 95 22.50 -10.29 -0.25
N ASN A 96 21.86 -11.37 0.19
CA ASN A 96 20.89 -12.11 -0.60
C ASN A 96 19.55 -11.37 -0.67
N LYS A 97 18.70 -11.77 -1.62
CA LYS A 97 17.35 -11.23 -1.74
C LYS A 97 16.57 -11.54 -0.47
N LYS A 98 16.06 -10.48 0.17
CA LYS A 98 15.18 -10.55 1.33
C LYS A 98 13.80 -10.04 0.97
N ILE A 99 12.77 -10.74 1.43
CA ILE A 99 11.37 -10.33 1.31
C ILE A 99 10.83 -10.20 2.72
N MET A 100 10.24 -9.06 3.03
CA MET A 100 9.50 -8.86 4.27
C MET A 100 8.01 -8.77 3.93
N LYS A 101 7.24 -9.68 4.49
CA LYS A 101 5.79 -9.78 4.25
C LYS A 101 5.04 -9.50 5.53
N ASN A 102 4.07 -8.58 5.44
CA ASN A 102 3.17 -8.28 6.54
C ASN A 102 1.79 -8.84 6.20
N TYR A 103 1.39 -9.90 6.88
CA TYR A 103 0.13 -10.60 6.60
C TYR A 103 -1.10 -9.77 6.97
N ASN A 104 -1.05 -9.02 8.08
CA ASN A 104 -2.14 -8.12 8.45
C ASN A 104 -2.38 -7.07 7.36
N TRP A 105 -1.31 -6.49 6.82
CA TRP A 105 -1.40 -5.54 5.71
C TRP A 105 -2.00 -6.18 4.46
N GLU A 106 -1.58 -7.39 4.09
CA GLU A 106 -2.13 -8.09 2.93
C GLU A 106 -3.59 -8.47 3.08
N TYR A 107 -3.99 -8.89 4.28
CA TYR A 107 -5.39 -9.16 4.60
C TYR A 107 -6.27 -7.92 4.39
N PHE A 108 -5.88 -6.77 4.94
CA PHE A 108 -6.62 -5.52 4.72
C PHE A 108 -6.57 -5.05 3.26
N LYS A 109 -5.45 -5.26 2.57
CA LYS A 109 -5.32 -4.97 1.13
C LYS A 109 -6.32 -5.80 0.31
N ALA A 110 -6.45 -7.10 0.61
CA ALA A 110 -7.39 -8.00 -0.04
C ALA A 110 -8.84 -7.58 0.21
N GLN A 111 -9.20 -7.28 1.46
CA GLN A 111 -10.52 -6.77 1.80
C GLN A 111 -10.87 -5.47 1.07
N ILE A 112 -9.96 -4.49 1.05
CA ILE A 112 -10.17 -3.23 0.35
C ILE A 112 -10.34 -3.47 -1.16
N ASN A 113 -9.53 -4.35 -1.74
CA ASN A 113 -9.65 -4.70 -3.16
C ASN A 113 -10.98 -5.37 -3.48
N GLN A 114 -11.45 -6.28 -2.64
CA GLN A 114 -12.75 -6.93 -2.81
C GLN A 114 -13.88 -5.90 -2.73
N LYS A 115 -13.89 -5.10 -1.66
CA LYS A 115 -14.87 -4.03 -1.46
C LYS A 115 -14.89 -3.04 -2.61
N LEU A 116 -13.74 -2.62 -3.15
CA LEU A 116 -13.68 -1.66 -4.27
C LEU A 116 -13.90 -2.28 -5.66
N SER A 117 -13.98 -3.62 -5.75
CA SER A 117 -14.25 -4.32 -7.01
C SER A 117 -15.75 -4.56 -7.22
N GLU A 118 -16.54 -4.53 -6.15
CA GLU A 118 -18.00 -4.60 -6.20
C GLU A 118 -18.60 -3.43 -7.01
N PRO A 119 -19.61 -3.67 -7.85
CA PRO A 119 -20.12 -2.65 -8.77
C PRO A 119 -20.73 -1.43 -8.05
N GLU A 120 -21.39 -1.62 -6.92
CA GLU A 120 -22.05 -0.54 -6.16
C GLU A 120 -21.05 0.41 -5.53
N THR A 121 -20.12 -0.13 -4.74
CA THR A 121 -19.06 0.63 -4.08
C THR A 121 -18.11 1.28 -5.07
N LYS A 122 -17.88 0.66 -6.24
CA LYS A 122 -17.09 1.24 -7.33
C LYS A 122 -17.77 2.48 -7.89
N LYS A 123 -19.09 2.46 -8.09
CA LYS A 123 -19.88 3.63 -8.52
C LYS A 123 -19.81 4.76 -7.49
N ILE A 124 -20.00 4.44 -6.21
CA ILE A 124 -19.87 5.43 -5.12
C ILE A 124 -18.47 6.04 -5.08
N TYR A 125 -17.43 5.21 -5.19
CA TYR A 125 -16.05 5.67 -5.20
C TYR A 125 -15.73 6.54 -6.41
N SER A 126 -16.25 6.23 -7.61
CA SER A 126 -16.10 7.10 -8.78
C SER A 126 -16.83 8.42 -8.62
N GLN A 127 -18.05 8.41 -8.06
CA GLN A 127 -18.84 9.62 -7.84
C GLN A 127 -18.13 10.57 -6.86
N ARG A 128 -17.53 10.04 -5.78
CA ARG A 128 -16.76 10.84 -4.81
C ARG A 128 -15.62 11.62 -5.46
N LYS A 129 -14.99 11.10 -6.52
CA LYS A 129 -13.95 11.86 -7.22
C LYS A 129 -14.54 13.10 -7.89
N ILE A 130 -15.70 12.93 -8.52
CA ILE A 130 -16.41 14.00 -9.23
C ILE A 130 -17.00 15.00 -8.25
N ASP A 131 -17.53 14.59 -7.10
CA ASP A 131 -18.18 15.54 -6.18
C ASP A 131 -17.15 16.35 -5.36
N VAL A 132 -16.08 15.68 -4.92
CA VAL A 132 -15.12 16.27 -3.98
C VAL A 132 -14.08 17.13 -4.70
N GLU A 133 -13.61 16.71 -5.87
CA GLU A 133 -12.54 17.39 -6.59
C GLU A 133 -12.92 18.81 -7.07
N PRO A 134 -14.13 19.09 -7.57
CA PRO A 134 -14.56 20.44 -7.96
C PRO A 134 -14.62 21.41 -6.78
N VAL A 135 -15.04 20.96 -5.59
CA VAL A 135 -15.06 21.82 -4.40
C VAL A 135 -13.64 22.27 -4.05
N PHE A 136 -12.70 21.34 -4.00
CA PHE A 136 -11.29 21.67 -3.75
C PHE A 136 -10.64 22.45 -4.91
N GLY A 137 -11.02 22.14 -6.14
CA GLY A 137 -10.58 22.83 -7.35
C GLY A 137 -11.04 24.28 -7.36
N PHE A 138 -12.32 24.53 -7.13
CA PHE A 138 -12.91 25.86 -7.01
C PHE A 138 -12.26 26.65 -5.88
N MET A 139 -12.14 26.05 -4.70
CA MET A 139 -11.51 26.68 -3.54
C MET A 139 -10.05 27.09 -3.83
N LYS A 140 -9.29 26.29 -4.57
CA LYS A 140 -7.89 26.62 -4.89
C LYS A 140 -7.74 27.56 -6.10
N ALA A 141 -8.43 27.28 -7.20
CA ALA A 141 -8.23 27.96 -8.47
C ALA A 141 -9.02 29.27 -8.57
N ILE A 142 -10.23 29.33 -8.01
CA ILE A 142 -11.10 30.51 -8.10
C ILE A 142 -10.98 31.37 -6.84
N LEU A 143 -11.02 30.74 -5.65
CA LEU A 143 -10.91 31.48 -4.39
C LEU A 143 -9.45 31.72 -3.95
N GLY A 144 -8.46 31.17 -4.67
CA GLY A 144 -7.03 31.35 -4.36
C GLY A 144 -6.60 30.75 -3.01
N PHE A 145 -7.41 29.87 -2.43
CA PHE A 145 -7.22 29.35 -1.09
C PHE A 145 -6.12 28.27 -1.07
N THR A 146 -4.89 28.73 -0.92
CA THR A 146 -3.68 27.87 -0.88
C THR A 146 -3.17 27.63 0.53
N ARG A 147 -3.52 28.49 1.48
CA ARG A 147 -3.11 28.43 2.89
C ARG A 147 -4.20 29.01 3.80
N MET A 148 -4.24 28.52 5.04
CA MET A 148 -5.04 29.13 6.10
C MET A 148 -4.45 30.47 6.49
N SER A 149 -5.30 31.48 6.65
CA SER A 149 -4.90 32.83 7.07
C SER A 149 -4.76 32.92 8.59
N VAL A 150 -5.43 32.02 9.33
CA VAL A 150 -5.43 32.00 10.80
C VAL A 150 -4.70 30.80 11.39
N ARG A 151 -4.29 30.93 12.66
CA ARG A 151 -3.68 29.85 13.46
C ARG A 151 -4.60 29.42 14.59
N GLY A 152 -4.67 28.11 14.84
CA GLY A 152 -5.46 27.48 15.90
C GLY A 152 -6.75 26.83 15.39
N ILE A 153 -7.07 25.64 15.90
CA ILE A 153 -8.14 24.75 15.38
C ILE A 153 -9.49 25.45 15.27
N ASN A 154 -9.89 26.20 16.30
CA ASN A 154 -11.20 26.88 16.31
C ASN A 154 -11.28 27.99 15.26
N LYS A 155 -10.19 28.74 15.04
CA LYS A 155 -10.15 29.80 14.03
C LYS A 155 -10.13 29.19 12.63
N VAL A 156 -9.34 28.14 12.41
CA VAL A 156 -9.29 27.41 11.13
C VAL A 156 -10.65 26.80 10.77
N LYS A 157 -11.37 26.23 11.74
CA LYS A 157 -12.74 25.73 11.51
C LYS A 157 -13.70 26.83 11.06
N ARG A 158 -13.59 28.04 11.63
CA ARG A 158 -14.41 29.19 11.20
C ARG A 158 -14.02 29.66 9.81
N GLU A 159 -12.73 29.76 9.51
CA GLU A 159 -12.25 30.13 8.17
C GLU A 159 -12.75 29.13 7.11
N LEU A 160 -12.61 27.83 7.36
CA LEU A 160 -13.15 26.78 6.49
C LEU A 160 -14.67 26.81 6.35
N GLY A 161 -15.41 27.24 7.39
CA GLY A 161 -16.86 27.31 7.35
C GLY A 161 -17.43 28.55 6.64
N LEU A 162 -16.58 29.52 6.29
CA LEU A 162 -16.96 30.67 5.47
C LEU A 162 -16.91 30.37 3.97
N TYR A 163 -16.29 29.26 3.58
CA TYR A 163 -16.17 28.78 2.20
C TYR A 163 -17.05 27.54 1.99
#